data_AF-A0A6J0JMX9-F1
#
_entry.id   AF-A0A6J0JMX9-F1
#
_cell.length_a   1.000
_cell.length_b   1.000
_cell.length_c   1.000
_cell.angle_alpha   90.00
_cell.angle_beta   90.00
_cell.angle_gamma   90.00
#
_symmetry.space_group_name_H-M   'P 1'
#
loop_
_entity.id
_entity.type
_entity.pdbx_description
1 polymer ?
#
loop_
_entity_poly.entity_id
_entity_poly.type
_entity_poly.pdbx_seq_one_letter_code
_entity_poly.pdbx_strand_id
1 'polypeptide(L)'
;MDGYAWNYTKSGVYSVKSGYARLQKTKMCEAEDQVLQPSITGLQSHVWSIPAPGKMKHFMWQALTGCIATTEKLAYRHLSTDMSCPRCGDSEETINHLLFECPLALQVWALSDYSSLPDYFPSTSVYQNMNLLFRRKRNVAYMEPLIENFPWILWYIWKARNEKVFNGKEISPGDTLQLASIEAECWRKANLPEDEEEDELQSAPSRVSTLPVNPQCPTCQIDASWVDNGTVSGLGGSTRIKWELKDLVYKDAGRAYQLSMQRWKDSYGP
;
A
#
# COMPACT_ATOMS: atom_id res chain seq x y z
N MET A 1 -14.15 -29.16 -58.93
CA MET A 1 -13.72 -27.95 -58.20
C MET A 1 -14.05 -28.24 -56.76
N ASP A 2 -13.04 -28.48 -55.95
CA ASP A 2 -13.24 -28.87 -54.56
C ASP A 2 -13.17 -27.60 -53.72
N GLY A 3 -14.24 -27.30 -52.98
CA GLY A 3 -14.39 -26.10 -52.18
C GLY A 3 -14.46 -26.43 -50.68
N TYR A 4 -13.83 -25.61 -49.85
CA TYR A 4 -13.95 -25.74 -48.41
C TYR A 4 -15.32 -25.27 -47.94
N ALA A 5 -16.04 -26.12 -47.22
CA ALA A 5 -17.35 -25.81 -46.62
C ALA A 5 -17.28 -25.90 -45.09
N TRP A 6 -17.92 -24.94 -44.43
CA TRP A 6 -18.05 -24.90 -42.98
C TRP A 6 -19.19 -25.82 -42.53
N ASN A 7 -18.84 -27.01 -42.05
CA ASN A 7 -19.79 -28.08 -41.69
C ASN A 7 -20.72 -27.75 -40.50
N TYR A 8 -20.57 -26.59 -39.87
CA TYR A 8 -21.39 -26.17 -38.71
C TYR A 8 -22.48 -25.14 -39.07
N THR A 9 -22.64 -24.82 -40.37
CA THR A 9 -23.77 -24.04 -40.88
C THR A 9 -24.40 -24.76 -42.07
N LYS A 10 -25.73 -24.69 -42.22
CA LYS A 10 -26.44 -25.32 -43.36
C LYS A 10 -26.05 -24.71 -44.71
N SER A 11 -25.56 -23.47 -44.71
CA SER A 11 -25.08 -22.78 -45.92
C SER A 11 -23.66 -23.17 -46.31
N GLY A 12 -22.90 -23.87 -45.46
CA GLY A 12 -21.49 -24.14 -45.67
C GLY A 12 -20.59 -22.89 -45.61
N VAL A 13 -21.15 -21.71 -45.30
CA VAL A 13 -20.39 -20.45 -45.21
C VAL A 13 -19.93 -20.24 -43.78
N TYR A 14 -18.63 -19.97 -43.62
CA TYR A 14 -18.05 -19.59 -42.33
C TYR A 14 -18.48 -18.18 -41.95
N SER A 15 -18.83 -18.00 -40.68
CA SER A 15 -18.97 -16.68 -40.03
C SER A 15 -18.30 -16.69 -38.67
N VAL A 16 -17.85 -15.51 -38.22
CA VAL A 16 -17.25 -15.33 -36.88
C VAL A 16 -18.20 -15.81 -35.79
N LYS A 17 -19.51 -15.55 -35.94
CA LYS A 17 -20.56 -16.03 -35.03
C LYS A 17 -20.62 -17.56 -34.95
N SER A 18 -20.59 -18.25 -36.10
CA SER A 18 -20.57 -19.71 -36.14
C SER A 18 -19.26 -20.32 -35.63
N GLY A 19 -18.14 -19.63 -35.83
CA GLY A 19 -16.85 -19.99 -35.26
C GLY A 19 -16.87 -19.92 -33.73
N TYR A 20 -17.33 -18.80 -33.17
CA TYR A 20 -17.46 -18.61 -31.72
C TYR A 20 -18.43 -19.62 -31.07
N ALA A 21 -19.58 -19.85 -31.71
CA ALA A 21 -20.56 -20.84 -31.22
C ALA A 21 -19.96 -22.25 -31.17
N ARG A 22 -19.12 -22.62 -32.15
CA ARG A 22 -18.40 -23.89 -32.14
C ARG A 22 -17.35 -23.93 -31.03
N LEU A 23 -16.54 -22.90 -30.88
CA LEU A 23 -15.52 -22.82 -29.83
C LEU A 23 -16.14 -22.92 -28.42
N GLN A 24 -17.27 -22.26 -28.18
CA GLN A 24 -17.99 -22.38 -26.91
C GLN A 24 -18.49 -23.81 -26.68
N LYS A 25 -19.08 -24.46 -27.70
CA LYS A 25 -19.48 -25.86 -27.60
C LYS A 25 -18.29 -26.81 -27.41
N THR A 26 -17.14 -26.54 -28.03
CA THR A 26 -15.92 -27.32 -27.78
C THR A 26 -15.48 -27.18 -26.34
N LYS A 27 -15.43 -25.95 -25.81
CA LYS A 27 -15.05 -25.68 -24.41
C LYS A 27 -16.02 -26.27 -23.37
N MET A 28 -17.28 -26.54 -23.75
CA MET A 28 -18.25 -27.20 -22.87
C MET A 28 -18.23 -28.73 -22.97
N CYS A 29 -17.79 -29.29 -24.12
CA CYS A 29 -17.69 -30.73 -24.35
C CYS A 29 -16.31 -31.31 -24.04
N GLU A 30 -15.26 -30.49 -24.13
CA GLU A 30 -14.06 -30.65 -23.33
C GLU A 30 -14.50 -30.42 -21.89
N ALA A 31 -15.04 -31.47 -21.26
CA ALA A 31 -15.07 -31.56 -19.82
C ALA A 31 -13.70 -31.10 -19.38
N GLU A 32 -13.66 -29.98 -18.65
CA GLU A 32 -12.44 -29.41 -18.10
C GLU A 32 -11.60 -30.59 -17.63
N ASP A 33 -10.47 -30.86 -18.31
CA ASP A 33 -9.44 -31.69 -17.72
C ASP A 33 -9.23 -31.03 -16.37
N GLN A 34 -9.74 -31.65 -15.31
CA GLN A 34 -9.74 -31.08 -13.98
C GLN A 34 -8.27 -30.97 -13.63
N VAL A 35 -7.71 -29.79 -13.86
CA VAL A 35 -6.38 -29.45 -13.41
C VAL A 35 -6.50 -29.54 -11.89
N LEU A 36 -6.07 -30.67 -11.34
CA LEU A 36 -5.97 -30.99 -9.91
C LEU A 36 -4.92 -30.11 -9.23
N GLN A 37 -4.82 -28.83 -9.61
CA GLN A 37 -4.04 -27.84 -8.91
C GLN A 37 -5.00 -27.05 -8.01
N PRO A 38 -4.63 -26.76 -6.76
CA PRO A 38 -5.43 -25.89 -5.92
C PRO A 38 -5.61 -24.54 -6.63
N SER A 39 -6.85 -24.19 -6.96
CA SER A 39 -7.14 -22.97 -7.71
C SER A 39 -6.88 -21.74 -6.83
N ILE A 40 -5.88 -20.93 -7.19
CA ILE A 40 -5.60 -19.65 -6.51
C ILE A 40 -6.62 -18.54 -6.84
N THR A 41 -7.57 -18.83 -7.75
CA THR A 41 -8.62 -17.91 -8.21
C THR A 41 -9.47 -17.37 -7.07
N GLY A 42 -9.77 -18.18 -6.06
CA GLY A 42 -10.49 -17.76 -4.86
C GLY A 42 -9.72 -16.71 -4.05
N LEU A 43 -8.43 -16.95 -3.81
CA LEU A 43 -7.56 -15.99 -3.11
C LEU A 43 -7.41 -14.68 -3.90
N GLN A 44 -7.19 -14.79 -5.21
CA GLN A 44 -7.07 -13.62 -6.09
C GLN A 44 -8.35 -12.79 -6.13
N SER A 45 -9.51 -13.43 -6.11
CA SER A 45 -10.81 -12.74 -6.07
C SER A 45 -11.02 -12.03 -4.74
N HIS A 46 -10.63 -12.68 -3.64
CA HIS A 46 -10.74 -12.12 -2.29
C HIS A 46 -9.90 -10.85 -2.08
N VAL A 47 -8.76 -10.72 -2.76
CA VAL A 47 -7.94 -9.49 -2.74
C VAL A 47 -8.77 -8.24 -3.07
N TRP A 48 -9.73 -8.36 -4.00
CA TRP A 48 -10.52 -7.23 -4.45
C TRP A 48 -11.61 -6.81 -3.46
N SER A 49 -12.03 -7.70 -2.56
CA SER A 49 -13.01 -7.39 -1.50
C SER A 49 -12.41 -6.66 -0.29
N ILE A 50 -11.09 -6.62 -0.15
CA ILE A 50 -10.42 -5.98 1.00
C ILE A 50 -10.65 -4.47 0.98
N PRO A 51 -10.95 -3.81 2.11
CA PRO A 51 -11.01 -2.35 2.19
C PRO A 51 -9.60 -1.75 2.24
N ALA A 52 -8.99 -1.54 1.08
CA ALA A 52 -7.66 -0.96 0.95
C ALA A 52 -7.52 -0.14 -0.35
N PRO A 53 -6.53 0.76 -0.45
CA PRO A 53 -6.19 1.44 -1.70
C PRO A 53 -6.01 0.47 -2.87
N GLY A 54 -6.46 0.86 -4.07
CA GLY A 54 -6.32 0.04 -5.28
C GLY A 54 -4.86 -0.38 -5.57
N LYS A 55 -3.88 0.48 -5.26
CA LYS A 55 -2.45 0.17 -5.36
C LYS A 55 -2.03 -1.05 -4.51
N MET A 56 -2.59 -1.18 -3.32
CA MET A 56 -2.29 -2.29 -2.40
C MET A 56 -3.02 -3.57 -2.80
N LYS A 57 -4.27 -3.46 -3.30
CA LYS A 57 -4.98 -4.60 -3.90
C LYS A 57 -4.20 -5.16 -5.08
N HIS A 58 -3.77 -4.31 -6.00
CA HIS A 58 -2.95 -4.71 -7.15
C HIS A 58 -1.65 -5.37 -6.69
N PHE A 59 -0.98 -4.81 -5.70
CA PHE A 59 0.23 -5.40 -5.13
C PHE A 59 0.00 -6.81 -4.55
N MET A 60 -1.05 -7.01 -3.75
CA MET A 60 -1.40 -8.33 -3.22
C MET A 60 -1.74 -9.33 -4.34
N TRP A 61 -2.44 -8.88 -5.38
CA TRP A 61 -2.68 -9.69 -6.57
C TRP A 61 -1.37 -10.08 -7.25
N GLN A 62 -0.43 -9.14 -7.44
CA GLN A 62 0.90 -9.43 -7.99
C GLN A 62 1.68 -10.44 -7.13
N ALA A 63 1.55 -10.38 -5.80
CA ALA A 63 2.18 -11.34 -4.90
C ALA A 63 1.66 -12.76 -5.17
N LEU A 64 0.33 -12.91 -5.29
CA LEU A 64 -0.32 -14.19 -5.55
C LEU A 64 -0.04 -14.73 -6.97
N THR A 65 0.11 -13.86 -7.97
CA THR A 65 0.41 -14.27 -9.35
C THR A 65 1.90 -14.48 -9.61
N GLY A 66 2.79 -14.26 -8.63
CA GLY A 66 4.23 -14.40 -8.85
C GLY A 66 4.86 -13.23 -9.65
N CYS A 67 4.19 -12.07 -9.70
CA CYS A 67 4.57 -10.93 -10.52
C CYS A 67 5.38 -9.85 -9.76
N ILE A 68 5.65 -10.03 -8.47
CA ILE A 68 6.54 -9.14 -7.71
C ILE A 68 7.99 -9.38 -8.14
N ALA A 69 8.74 -8.30 -8.31
CA ALA A 69 10.18 -8.36 -8.58
C ALA A 69 10.95 -8.70 -7.31
N THR A 70 11.26 -9.97 -7.13
CA THR A 70 12.24 -10.46 -6.14
C THR A 70 13.55 -10.82 -6.86
N THR A 71 14.66 -10.96 -6.13
CA THR A 71 15.94 -11.34 -6.75
C THR A 71 15.86 -12.72 -7.42
N GLU A 72 15.12 -13.69 -6.86
CA GLU A 72 14.80 -14.97 -7.51
C GLU A 72 14.13 -14.76 -8.88
N LYS A 73 13.09 -13.91 -8.95
CA LYS A 73 12.36 -13.65 -10.21
C LYS A 73 13.19 -12.84 -11.21
N LEU A 74 14.05 -11.95 -10.74
CA LEU A 74 14.99 -11.22 -11.60
C LEU A 74 16.03 -12.17 -12.20
N ALA A 75 16.57 -13.09 -11.40
CA ALA A 75 17.51 -14.09 -11.86
C ALA A 75 16.86 -15.07 -12.84
N TYR A 76 15.64 -15.52 -12.57
CA TYR A 76 14.86 -16.34 -13.52
C TYR A 76 14.67 -15.65 -14.88
N ARG A 77 14.53 -14.32 -14.89
CA ARG A 77 14.42 -13.51 -16.12
C ARG A 77 15.78 -13.09 -16.71
N HIS A 78 16.89 -13.60 -16.19
CA HIS A 78 18.24 -13.27 -16.62
C HIS A 78 18.58 -11.76 -16.49
N LEU A 79 17.94 -11.08 -15.52
CA LEU A 79 18.16 -9.65 -15.22
C LEU A 79 19.12 -9.41 -14.06
N SER A 80 19.37 -10.44 -13.24
CA SER A 80 20.34 -10.44 -12.14
C SER A 80 21.04 -11.79 -12.08
N THR A 81 22.28 -11.83 -11.60
CA THR A 81 22.96 -13.08 -11.25
C THR A 81 22.87 -13.40 -9.75
N ASP A 82 22.61 -12.37 -8.94
CA ASP A 82 22.48 -12.51 -7.49
C ASP A 82 21.02 -12.75 -7.11
N MET A 83 20.80 -13.86 -6.38
CA MET A 83 19.51 -14.27 -5.82
C MET A 83 19.41 -13.93 -4.33
N SER A 84 20.46 -13.36 -3.74
CA SER A 84 20.45 -13.07 -2.31
C SER A 84 19.43 -12.01 -1.92
N CYS A 85 18.93 -12.08 -0.70
CA CYS A 85 18.03 -11.09 -0.15
C CYS A 85 18.80 -9.81 0.23
N PRO A 86 18.49 -8.64 -0.36
CA PRO A 86 19.20 -7.39 -0.07
C PRO A 86 18.98 -6.85 1.34
N ARG A 87 18.05 -7.44 2.11
CA ARG A 87 17.73 -7.02 3.47
C ARG A 87 18.44 -7.86 4.53
N CYS A 88 18.47 -9.18 4.38
CA CYS A 88 19.04 -10.08 5.39
C CYS A 88 20.26 -10.86 4.90
N GLY A 89 20.57 -10.84 3.61
CA GLY A 89 21.69 -11.59 3.03
C GLY A 89 21.45 -13.09 2.85
N ASP A 90 20.22 -13.57 3.05
CA ASP A 90 19.88 -14.96 2.76
C ASP A 90 20.08 -15.28 1.27
N SER A 91 20.36 -16.54 0.95
CA SER A 91 20.80 -16.98 -0.39
C SER A 91 19.75 -16.82 -1.49
N GLU A 92 18.46 -16.84 -1.15
CA GLU A 92 17.37 -16.78 -2.11
C GLU A 92 16.21 -15.92 -1.60
N GLU A 93 15.91 -14.80 -2.29
CA GLU A 93 14.72 -13.99 -2.03
C GLU A 93 13.54 -14.44 -2.92
N THR A 94 12.72 -15.34 -2.39
CA THR A 94 11.40 -15.62 -2.97
C THR A 94 10.37 -14.57 -2.55
N ILE A 95 9.17 -14.59 -3.13
CA ILE A 95 8.07 -13.72 -2.67
C ILE A 95 7.67 -14.04 -1.22
N ASN A 96 7.70 -15.32 -0.84
CA ASN A 96 7.42 -15.73 0.53
C ASN A 96 8.53 -15.24 1.47
N HIS A 97 9.79 -15.34 1.05
CA HIS A 97 10.91 -14.81 1.81
C HIS A 97 10.77 -13.29 2.01
N LEU A 98 10.56 -12.53 0.94
CA LEU A 98 10.43 -11.07 0.99
C LEU A 98 9.34 -10.63 1.98
N LEU A 99 8.17 -11.29 1.95
CA LEU A 99 6.99 -10.85 2.69
C LEU A 99 6.86 -11.48 4.08
N PHE A 100 7.37 -12.69 4.29
CA PHE A 100 7.01 -13.52 5.45
C PHE A 100 8.22 -14.16 6.16
N GLU A 101 9.25 -14.63 5.46
CA GLU A 101 10.36 -15.38 6.11
C GLU A 101 11.59 -14.52 6.38
N CYS A 102 11.76 -13.39 5.69
CA CYS A 102 12.87 -12.49 5.91
C CYS A 102 12.90 -12.05 7.38
N PRO A 103 14.05 -12.14 8.08
CA PRO A 103 14.16 -11.77 9.50
C PRO A 103 13.63 -10.37 9.82
N LEU A 104 13.77 -9.41 8.89
CA LEU A 104 13.25 -8.05 9.05
C LEU A 104 11.72 -8.03 8.89
N ALA A 105 11.17 -8.79 7.95
CA ALA A 105 9.71 -8.93 7.78
C ALA A 105 9.09 -9.64 8.98
N LEU A 106 9.72 -10.71 9.48
CA LEU A 106 9.31 -11.43 10.69
C LEU A 106 9.22 -10.49 11.89
N GLN A 107 10.18 -9.59 12.07
CA GLN A 107 10.13 -8.59 13.14
C GLN A 107 8.95 -7.63 12.98
N VAL A 108 8.63 -7.18 11.76
CA VAL A 108 7.44 -6.35 11.50
C VAL A 108 6.17 -7.10 11.90
N TRP A 109 6.04 -8.37 11.49
CA TRP A 109 4.89 -9.21 11.84
C TRP A 109 4.79 -9.46 13.35
N ALA A 110 5.91 -9.72 14.02
CA ALA A 110 5.96 -9.93 15.47
C ALA A 110 5.57 -8.69 16.28
N LEU A 111 5.91 -7.49 15.79
CA LEU A 111 5.53 -6.21 16.39
C LEU A 111 4.07 -5.83 16.11
N SER A 112 3.45 -6.43 15.08
CA SER A 112 2.08 -6.15 14.69
C SER A 112 1.06 -6.98 15.47
N ASP A 113 -0.22 -6.64 15.31
CA ASP A 113 -1.36 -7.44 15.79
C ASP A 113 -1.48 -8.83 15.14
N TYR A 114 -0.66 -9.09 14.12
CA TYR A 114 -0.59 -10.36 13.40
C TYR A 114 0.50 -11.28 13.94
N SER A 115 0.99 -11.04 15.16
CA SER A 115 2.05 -11.80 15.80
C SER A 115 1.93 -13.31 15.59
N SER A 116 3.09 -13.94 15.38
CA SER A 116 3.24 -15.33 15.01
C SER A 116 2.56 -16.24 16.02
N LEU A 117 1.57 -16.99 15.56
CA LEU A 117 1.10 -18.17 16.29
C LEU A 117 2.12 -19.29 16.03
N PRO A 118 2.65 -19.94 17.08
CA PRO A 118 3.46 -21.15 16.91
C PRO A 118 2.74 -22.12 15.96
N ASP A 119 3.44 -22.55 14.91
CA ASP A 119 3.01 -23.50 13.87
C ASP A 119 2.02 -23.01 12.79
N TYR A 120 1.57 -21.74 12.80
CA TYR A 120 0.59 -21.27 11.80
C TYR A 120 1.07 -20.10 10.93
N PHE A 121 1.79 -19.12 11.47
CA PHE A 121 2.16 -17.93 10.70
C PHE A 121 3.54 -17.38 11.12
N PRO A 122 4.47 -17.16 10.18
CA PRO A 122 4.36 -17.47 8.75
C PRO A 122 4.58 -18.95 8.41
N SER A 123 3.95 -19.40 7.33
CA SER A 123 4.14 -20.68 6.63
C SER A 123 5.18 -20.53 5.50
N THR A 124 5.66 -21.67 4.98
CA THR A 124 6.51 -21.77 3.78
C THR A 124 5.77 -21.42 2.48
N SER A 125 4.44 -21.26 2.53
CA SER A 125 3.62 -20.92 1.36
C SER A 125 3.05 -19.52 1.46
N VAL A 126 3.36 -18.68 0.47
CA VAL A 126 2.76 -17.35 0.29
C VAL A 126 1.23 -17.44 0.23
N TYR A 127 0.68 -18.49 -0.38
CA TYR A 127 -0.76 -18.69 -0.50
C TYR A 127 -1.40 -19.00 0.85
N GLN A 128 -0.76 -19.84 1.66
CA GLN A 128 -1.23 -20.16 3.00
C GLN A 128 -1.16 -18.93 3.89
N ASN A 129 -0.08 -18.15 3.83
CA ASN A 129 0.07 -16.90 4.57
C ASN A 129 -1.02 -15.89 4.21
N MET A 130 -1.26 -15.65 2.92
CA MET A 130 -2.33 -14.76 2.47
C MET A 130 -3.71 -15.24 2.91
N ASN A 131 -3.99 -16.55 2.81
CA ASN A 131 -5.23 -17.13 3.29
C ASN A 131 -5.43 -16.95 4.80
N LEU A 132 -4.37 -17.09 5.60
CA LEU A 132 -4.41 -16.86 7.04
C LEU A 132 -4.71 -15.40 7.37
N LEU A 133 -4.10 -14.46 6.66
CA LEU A 133 -4.39 -13.04 6.80
C LEU A 133 -5.87 -12.73 6.48
N PHE A 134 -6.40 -13.29 5.39
CA PHE A 134 -7.81 -13.10 4.98
C PHE A 134 -8.82 -13.70 5.96
N ARG A 135 -8.49 -14.84 6.57
CA ARG A 135 -9.40 -15.55 7.48
C ARG A 135 -9.36 -15.02 8.91
N ARG A 136 -8.40 -14.17 9.26
CA ARG A 136 -8.23 -13.63 10.60
C ARG A 136 -9.30 -12.58 10.89
N LYS A 137 -10.54 -13.03 11.15
CA LYS A 137 -11.55 -12.23 11.83
C LYS A 137 -11.13 -12.09 13.29
N ARG A 138 -10.96 -10.87 13.78
CA ARG A 138 -10.73 -10.67 15.22
C ARG A 138 -12.05 -10.96 15.94
N ASN A 139 -12.11 -12.08 16.68
CA ASN A 139 -13.19 -12.41 17.60
C ASN A 139 -13.10 -11.52 18.86
N VAL A 140 -13.28 -10.22 18.72
CA VAL A 140 -13.33 -9.31 19.88
C VAL A 140 -14.58 -8.47 19.73
N ALA A 141 -15.68 -8.98 20.27
CA ALA A 141 -17.00 -8.35 20.27
C ALA A 141 -17.08 -7.04 21.08
N TYR A 142 -15.96 -6.55 21.62
CA TYR A 142 -15.91 -5.44 22.59
C TYR A 142 -14.79 -4.42 22.36
N MET A 143 -14.09 -4.48 21.23
CA MET A 143 -13.17 -3.42 20.81
C MET A 143 -13.62 -2.91 19.44
N GLU A 144 -13.44 -1.61 19.19
CA GLU A 144 -13.60 -0.96 17.87
C GLU A 144 -13.09 -1.87 16.74
N PRO A 145 -13.67 -1.77 15.52
CA PRO A 145 -13.27 -2.59 14.38
C PRO A 145 -11.75 -2.52 14.19
N LEU A 146 -11.06 -3.54 14.70
CA LEU A 146 -9.61 -3.59 14.70
C LEU A 146 -9.17 -3.72 13.24
N ILE A 147 -8.41 -2.72 12.85
CA ILE A 147 -8.11 -2.40 11.47
C ILE A 147 -7.35 -3.57 10.84
N GLU A 148 -7.79 -4.00 9.66
CA GLU A 148 -7.01 -4.94 8.86
C GLU A 148 -5.78 -4.23 8.29
N ASN A 149 -4.74 -4.03 9.10
CA ASN A 149 -3.52 -3.32 8.72
C ASN A 149 -2.59 -4.15 7.82
N PHE A 150 -2.86 -5.45 7.63
CA PHE A 150 -1.98 -6.33 6.87
C PHE A 150 -1.70 -5.88 5.41
N PRO A 151 -2.62 -5.26 4.65
CA PRO A 151 -2.31 -4.77 3.30
C PRO A 151 -1.23 -3.70 3.32
N TRP A 152 -1.27 -2.81 4.33
CA TRP A 152 -0.25 -1.79 4.54
C TRP A 152 1.06 -2.40 5.02
N ILE A 153 1.02 -3.38 5.92
CA ILE A 153 2.23 -4.08 6.38
C ILE A 153 2.95 -4.74 5.19
N LEU A 154 2.24 -5.52 4.38
CA LEU A 154 2.79 -6.15 3.17
C LEU A 154 3.43 -5.12 2.23
N TRP A 155 2.71 -4.02 1.98
CA TRP A 155 3.16 -2.93 1.12
C TRP A 155 4.43 -2.25 1.66
N TYR A 156 4.48 -1.96 2.95
CA TYR A 156 5.60 -1.25 3.58
C TYR A 156 6.82 -2.14 3.79
N ILE A 157 6.65 -3.46 4.01
CA ILE A 157 7.74 -4.44 3.95
C ILE A 157 8.41 -4.37 2.57
N TRP A 158 7.62 -4.42 1.49
CA TRP A 158 8.13 -4.32 0.13
C TRP A 158 8.76 -2.95 -0.16
N LYS A 159 8.16 -1.84 0.31
CA LYS A 159 8.77 -0.51 0.18
C LYS A 159 10.11 -0.42 0.91
N ALA A 160 10.20 -0.91 2.15
CA ALA A 160 11.45 -0.90 2.91
C ALA A 160 12.55 -1.71 2.23
N ARG A 161 12.20 -2.85 1.63
CA ARG A 161 13.11 -3.63 0.79
C ARG A 161 13.58 -2.83 -0.42
N ASN A 162 12.68 -2.19 -1.15
CA ASN A 162 13.05 -1.42 -2.34
C ASN A 162 13.85 -0.16 -2.01
N GLU A 163 13.55 0.50 -0.89
CA GLU A 163 14.31 1.64 -0.40
C GLU A 163 15.78 1.27 -0.15
N LYS A 164 16.02 0.08 0.41
CA LYS A 164 17.37 -0.46 0.57
C LYS A 164 18.05 -0.71 -0.78
N VAL A 165 17.34 -1.25 -1.76
CA VAL A 165 17.91 -1.59 -3.08
C VAL A 165 18.22 -0.36 -3.93
N PHE A 166 17.31 0.63 -3.97
CA PHE A 166 17.46 1.79 -4.86
C PHE A 166 18.21 2.95 -4.21
N ASN A 167 18.04 3.13 -2.89
CA ASN A 167 18.56 4.30 -2.17
C ASN A 167 19.56 3.93 -1.06
N GLY A 168 19.85 2.64 -0.86
CA GLY A 168 20.77 2.17 0.19
C GLY A 168 20.26 2.35 1.62
N LYS A 169 19.06 2.92 1.80
CA LYS A 169 18.51 3.30 3.10
C LYS A 169 17.85 2.12 3.79
N GLU A 170 18.24 1.90 5.04
CA GLU A 170 17.63 0.89 5.90
C GLU A 170 16.51 1.50 6.74
N ILE A 171 15.31 0.99 6.57
CA ILE A 171 14.17 1.31 7.44
C ILE A 171 14.07 0.22 8.51
N SER A 172 13.92 0.61 9.78
CA SER A 172 13.79 -0.36 10.87
C SER A 172 12.43 -1.08 10.78
N PRO A 173 12.29 -2.31 11.32
CA PRO A 173 11.00 -2.99 11.40
C PRO A 173 9.94 -2.18 12.16
N GLY A 174 10.34 -1.48 13.23
CA GLY A 174 9.46 -0.59 13.99
C GLY A 174 8.93 0.57 13.14
N ASP A 175 9.82 1.28 12.43
CA ASP A 175 9.41 2.38 11.55
C ASP A 175 8.52 1.88 10.40
N THR A 176 8.83 0.69 9.87
CA THR A 176 8.03 0.06 8.80
C THR A 176 6.60 -0.19 9.27
N LEU A 177 6.42 -0.72 10.48
CA LEU A 177 5.11 -0.93 11.08
C LEU A 177 4.41 0.39 11.40
N GLN A 178 5.11 1.36 11.96
CA GLN A 178 4.54 2.68 12.27
C GLN A 178 4.01 3.37 11.01
N LEU A 179 4.79 3.39 9.92
CA LEU A 179 4.36 3.94 8.65
C LEU A 179 3.14 3.21 8.07
N ALA A 180 3.10 1.88 8.20
CA ALA A 180 1.96 1.09 7.77
C ALA A 180 0.68 1.46 8.57
N SER A 181 0.78 1.54 9.89
CA SER A 181 -0.34 1.88 10.77
C SER A 181 -0.85 3.32 10.56
N ILE A 182 0.05 4.29 10.41
CA ILE A 182 -0.31 5.69 10.16
C ILE A 182 -1.05 5.81 8.82
N GLU A 183 -0.52 5.24 7.75
CA GLU A 183 -1.17 5.29 6.43
C GLU A 183 -2.52 4.55 6.43
N ALA A 184 -2.65 3.44 7.17
CA ALA A 184 -3.91 2.73 7.31
C ALA A 184 -4.97 3.57 8.04
N GLU A 185 -4.55 4.33 9.04
CA GLU A 185 -5.39 5.28 9.76
C GLU A 185 -5.84 6.43 8.88
N CYS A 186 -4.90 7.09 8.20
CA CYS A 186 -5.19 8.18 7.29
C CYS A 186 -6.14 7.75 6.18
N TRP A 187 -5.91 6.58 5.58
CA TRP A 187 -6.79 6.07 4.54
C TRP A 187 -8.20 5.83 5.06
N ARG A 188 -8.35 5.25 6.26
CA ARG A 188 -9.69 4.99 6.81
C ARG A 188 -10.43 6.28 7.09
N LYS A 189 -9.81 7.24 7.77
CA LYS A 189 -10.42 8.55 8.07
C LYS A 189 -10.89 9.24 6.79
N ALA A 190 -10.10 9.19 5.72
CA ALA A 190 -10.46 9.75 4.43
C ALA A 190 -11.58 8.98 3.68
N ASN A 191 -11.99 7.81 4.16
CA ASN A 191 -13.04 6.98 3.58
C ASN A 191 -14.20 6.72 4.56
N LEU A 192 -14.24 7.41 5.70
CA LEU A 192 -15.43 7.44 6.56
C LEU A 192 -16.50 8.31 5.87
N PRO A 193 -17.78 7.89 5.89
CA PRO A 193 -18.86 8.75 5.43
C PRO A 193 -18.94 10.02 6.29
N GLU A 194 -19.17 11.18 5.67
CA GLU A 194 -19.16 12.52 6.29
C GLU A 194 -20.29 12.75 7.33
N ASP A 195 -21.07 11.70 7.69
CA ASP A 195 -22.33 11.82 8.41
C ASP A 195 -22.21 11.80 9.96
N GLU A 196 -21.00 11.78 10.53
CA GLU A 196 -20.79 11.71 12.00
C GLU A 196 -20.08 12.93 12.61
N GLU A 197 -19.64 13.92 11.82
CA GLU A 197 -18.92 15.11 12.35
C GLU A 197 -19.82 16.33 12.62
N GLU A 198 -21.08 16.35 12.18
CA GLU A 198 -21.94 17.54 12.32
C GLU A 198 -22.75 17.61 13.64
N ASP A 199 -22.87 16.52 14.42
CA ASP A 199 -23.77 16.48 15.59
C ASP A 199 -23.14 16.95 16.93
N GLU A 200 -21.83 17.16 17.03
CA GLU A 200 -21.20 17.70 18.26
C GLU A 200 -21.01 19.23 18.28
N LEU A 201 -21.37 19.96 17.21
CA LEU A 201 -21.19 21.41 17.14
C LEU A 201 -22.45 22.26 17.38
N GLN A 202 -23.58 21.66 17.76
CA GLN A 202 -24.85 22.39 17.93
C GLN A 202 -25.36 22.55 19.37
N SER A 203 -24.48 22.69 20.37
CA SER A 203 -24.90 23.20 21.69
C SER A 203 -23.88 24.08 22.41
N ALA A 204 -23.62 25.29 21.90
CA ALA A 204 -23.35 26.45 22.77
C ALA A 204 -23.58 27.78 22.02
N PRO A 205 -24.17 28.79 22.68
CA PRO A 205 -24.66 29.99 22.01
C PRO A 205 -23.52 30.92 21.60
N SER A 206 -23.65 31.48 20.40
CA SER A 206 -22.90 32.63 19.91
C SER A 206 -22.98 33.81 20.89
N ARG A 207 -21.84 34.19 21.48
CA ARG A 207 -21.45 35.56 21.86
C ARG A 207 -19.98 35.59 22.25
N VAL A 208 -19.18 36.29 21.44
CA VAL A 208 -17.83 36.71 21.79
C VAL A 208 -17.92 37.55 23.06
N SER A 209 -17.48 36.98 24.18
CA SER A 209 -17.25 37.69 25.43
C SER A 209 -15.75 37.61 25.70
N THR A 210 -15.05 38.72 25.43
CA THR A 210 -13.68 38.95 25.86
C THR A 210 -13.63 38.85 27.38
N LEU A 211 -13.15 37.71 27.90
CA LEU A 211 -12.77 37.60 29.31
C LEU A 211 -11.34 38.16 29.48
N PRO A 212 -11.08 38.93 30.55
CA PRO A 212 -9.78 39.54 30.76
C PRO A 212 -8.71 38.48 31.04
N VAL A 213 -7.61 38.58 30.28
CA VAL A 213 -6.44 37.71 30.35
C VAL A 213 -5.75 37.85 31.71
N ASN A 214 -5.57 36.73 32.42
CA ASN A 214 -4.78 36.65 33.66
C ASN A 214 -3.27 36.79 33.32
N PRO A 215 -2.53 37.78 33.88
CA PRO A 215 -1.17 38.14 33.45
C PRO A 215 -0.03 37.18 33.84
N GLN A 216 -0.31 35.97 34.36
CA GLN A 216 0.73 35.03 34.82
C GLN A 216 0.99 33.83 33.89
N CYS A 217 0.44 33.81 32.68
CA CYS A 217 0.68 32.75 31.70
C CYS A 217 1.39 33.35 30.47
N PRO A 218 2.63 32.95 30.12
CA PRO A 218 3.30 33.57 28.97
C PRO A 218 2.74 33.03 27.66
N THR A 219 2.42 33.91 26.71
CA THR A 219 1.90 33.57 25.38
C THR A 219 2.94 33.91 24.32
N CYS A 220 3.16 33.01 23.36
CA CYS A 220 4.01 33.26 22.19
C CYS A 220 3.11 33.41 20.96
N GLN A 221 3.24 34.54 20.27
CA GLN A 221 2.64 34.77 18.97
C GLN A 221 3.77 34.83 17.95
N ILE A 222 3.68 34.01 16.90
CA ILE A 222 4.61 33.99 15.79
C ILE A 222 3.81 34.35 14.54
N ASP A 223 4.24 35.38 13.84
CA ASP A 223 3.74 35.73 12.52
C ASP A 223 4.88 35.53 11.51
N ALA A 224 4.56 34.98 10.35
CA ALA A 224 5.50 34.82 9.25
C ALA A 224 4.80 35.22 7.96
N SER A 225 5.38 36.19 7.26
CA SER A 225 4.93 36.59 5.93
C SER A 225 6.06 36.36 4.94
N TRP A 226 5.69 35.98 3.71
CA TRP A 226 6.62 35.78 2.61
C TRP A 226 6.14 36.59 1.41
N VAL A 227 7.08 37.15 0.65
CA VAL A 227 6.79 37.88 -0.59
C VAL A 227 7.57 37.22 -1.70
N ASP A 228 6.86 36.78 -2.74
CA ASP A 228 7.31 35.81 -3.74
C ASP A 228 8.41 36.30 -4.71
N ASN A 229 9.06 37.45 -4.45
CA ASN A 229 10.04 38.05 -5.38
C ASN A 229 11.09 38.99 -4.72
N GLY A 230 11.63 38.68 -3.55
CA GLY A 230 12.74 39.44 -2.95
C GLY A 230 13.67 38.60 -2.07
N THR A 231 14.99 38.80 -2.18
CA THR A 231 16.05 38.10 -1.42
C THR A 231 16.19 38.56 0.04
N VAL A 232 15.09 38.90 0.72
CA VAL A 232 15.11 39.27 2.14
C VAL A 232 13.95 38.59 2.86
N SER A 233 14.28 37.76 3.84
CA SER A 233 13.34 37.26 4.84
C SER A 233 13.61 37.99 6.16
N GLY A 234 12.57 38.58 6.76
CA GLY A 234 12.66 39.20 8.09
C GLY A 234 12.23 38.21 9.17
N LEU A 235 13.08 37.98 10.17
CA LEU A 235 12.71 37.27 11.40
C LEU A 235 12.54 38.30 12.53
N GLY A 236 11.31 38.49 12.99
CA GLY A 236 11.01 39.23 14.21
C GLY A 236 10.55 38.26 15.29
N GLY A 237 11.29 38.14 16.39
CA GLY A 237 10.91 37.30 17.53
C GLY A 237 10.91 38.11 18.83
N SER A 238 9.87 37.95 19.64
CA SER A 238 9.86 38.35 21.05
C SER A 238 9.35 37.18 21.88
N THR A 239 10.15 36.74 22.86
CA THR A 239 9.91 35.52 23.63
C THR A 239 9.06 35.79 24.87
N ARG A 240 7.90 35.13 24.95
CA ARG A 240 7.27 34.72 26.20
C ARG A 240 6.69 33.32 26.03
N ILE A 241 7.18 32.37 26.82
CA ILE A 241 6.96 30.92 26.63
C ILE A 241 5.72 30.41 27.37
N LYS A 242 4.75 29.84 26.64
CA LYS A 242 4.04 28.62 27.09
C LYS A 242 3.41 27.89 25.90
N TRP A 243 3.51 26.56 25.97
CA TRP A 243 3.18 25.58 24.93
C TRP A 243 1.69 25.20 24.96
N GLU A 244 1.06 25.02 23.78
CA GLU A 244 0.08 23.94 23.52
C GLU A 244 -0.23 23.80 22.01
N LEU A 245 -0.25 22.54 21.54
CA LEU A 245 -0.48 22.12 20.14
C LEU A 245 -1.92 22.41 19.70
N LYS A 246 -2.11 22.92 18.46
CA LYS A 246 -3.22 22.54 17.57
C LYS A 246 -2.87 22.65 16.08
N ASP A 247 -3.13 21.54 15.39
CA ASP A 247 -3.54 21.32 14.00
C ASP A 247 -2.60 21.63 12.81
N LEU A 248 -2.03 20.54 12.29
CA LEU A 248 -1.46 20.40 10.94
C LEU A 248 -2.58 20.31 9.92
N VAL A 249 -2.77 21.36 9.10
CA VAL A 249 -3.56 21.27 7.87
C VAL A 249 -2.65 20.85 6.72
N TYR A 250 -2.83 19.61 6.28
CA TYR A 250 -2.28 19.07 5.04
C TYR A 250 -3.11 19.60 3.87
N LYS A 251 -2.49 20.32 2.92
CA LYS A 251 -3.13 20.66 1.64
C LYS A 251 -2.54 19.80 0.54
N ASP A 252 -3.39 18.92 0.03
CA ASP A 252 -3.21 18.14 -1.18
C ASP A 252 -3.71 18.94 -2.40
N ALA A 253 -2.98 18.94 -3.52
CA ALA A 253 -3.50 19.31 -4.85
C ALA A 253 -2.46 19.01 -5.95
N GLY A 254 -2.74 17.97 -6.74
CA GLY A 254 -1.90 17.58 -7.87
C GLY A 254 -2.08 18.39 -9.17
N ARG A 255 -0.99 18.52 -9.93
CA ARG A 255 -0.86 18.12 -11.35
C ARG A 255 0.56 18.42 -11.85
N ALA A 256 1.01 17.55 -12.76
CA ALA A 256 2.35 17.41 -13.34
C ALA A 256 2.79 18.60 -14.21
N TYR A 257 4.10 18.76 -14.44
CA TYR A 257 4.77 18.80 -15.77
C TYR A 257 6.30 18.60 -15.66
N GLN A 258 6.89 18.13 -16.75
CA GLN A 258 8.24 17.57 -16.94
C GLN A 258 9.38 18.59 -17.19
N LEU A 259 10.60 18.16 -16.82
CA LEU A 259 11.89 18.22 -17.53
C LEU A 259 12.47 19.56 -18.05
N SER A 260 13.66 19.94 -17.53
CA SER A 260 14.94 20.04 -18.28
C SER A 260 16.06 20.54 -17.34
N MET A 261 17.18 19.80 -17.20
CA MET A 261 18.55 20.15 -17.65
C MET A 261 18.99 21.59 -17.29
N GLN A 262 20.15 21.91 -16.73
CA GLN A 262 21.47 21.29 -16.77
C GLN A 262 22.41 22.02 -15.77
N ARG A 263 23.33 21.23 -15.18
CA ARG A 263 24.71 21.47 -14.72
C ARG A 263 25.36 22.88 -14.73
N TRP A 264 26.35 22.98 -13.81
CA TRP A 264 27.52 23.89 -13.70
C TRP A 264 27.25 25.19 -12.92
N LYS A 265 28.10 25.66 -11.99
CA LYS A 265 29.45 25.28 -11.58
C LYS A 265 29.83 26.03 -10.29
N ASP A 266 30.73 25.43 -9.51
CA ASP A 266 31.89 26.06 -8.87
C ASP A 266 31.69 27.26 -7.90
N SER A 267 32.03 26.99 -6.63
CA SER A 267 33.22 27.58 -5.96
C SER A 267 33.06 28.61 -4.84
N TYR A 268 33.77 28.26 -3.77
CA TYR A 268 34.36 29.05 -2.68
C TYR A 268 33.45 29.65 -1.58
N GLY A 269 33.79 29.27 -0.33
CA GLY A 269 33.26 29.78 0.93
C GLY A 269 33.75 31.19 1.27
N PRO A 270 34.09 31.51 2.53
CA PRO A 270 34.29 30.67 3.71
C PRO A 270 33.03 30.40 4.55
#